data_AF-W9XI35-F1
#
_entry.id   AF-W9XI35-F1
#
_cell.length_a   1.000
_cell.length_b   1.000
_cell.length_c   1.000
_cell.angle_alpha   90.00
_cell.angle_beta   90.00
_cell.angle_gamma   90.00
#
_symmetry.space_group_name_H-M   'P 1'
#
loop_
_entity.id
_entity.type
_entity.pdbx_description
1 polymer ?
#
loop_
_entity_poly.entity_id
_entity_poly.type
_entity_poly.pdbx_seq_one_letter_code
_entity_poly.pdbx_strand_id
1 'polypeptide(L)'
;MGLERNFAGDHKAHLGYWGPPTSVANFCEEDYAITLYIGEFVNSFTNLAYVYWAFRTLLPGESLLTQPSNLALFFVGVFSLVFHLTLKYETQVCDDLSMFWVCAALVYELYTLGWSKPAKLAFGSILTAVLGVISAYHYALHQLWLHNITFIALVTAIWPRVLYLIRTRLQGEKKRYWTKQFRVGGLCFLMGFVVWVIDGAYCGALRETRKSLGIPLAFALELHGWWHILTALGAGYCIRVTKVLTQAHASPRTGRSHAVASLMLSLALVLRQPRRQPKRLAPKHLQSKRNYRISERTPFRFREFDLEGKVFVVTSGARGLGLALAEALIEAGGQVYCLDQLPEPDKEFVSVQERLGLRYGGGLKYDKVDVREVGNLDRVIEEIAAHHSQLDGLVAAAGVQNVTPALNYTPKRSRR
;
A
#
# COMPACT_ATOMS: atom_id res chain seq x y z
N MET A 1 13.72 -8.10 15.71
CA MET A 1 13.37 -8.72 14.42
C MET A 1 12.11 -8.02 13.91
N GLY A 2 12.23 -6.73 13.59
CA GLY A 2 11.15 -5.90 13.06
C GLY A 2 11.63 -5.34 11.74
N LEU A 3 11.32 -6.05 10.66
CA LEU A 3 11.48 -5.55 9.30
C LEU A 3 10.11 -5.01 8.89
N GLU A 4 9.64 -3.96 9.58
CA GLU A 4 8.54 -3.15 9.04
C GLU A 4 9.12 -2.43 7.81
N ARG A 5 8.74 -2.92 6.63
CA ARG A 5 9.21 -2.43 5.33
C ARG A 5 8.40 -1.20 4.97
N ASN A 6 8.71 -0.08 5.62
CA ASN A 6 8.10 1.20 5.32
C ASN A 6 9.15 2.09 4.64
N PHE A 7 9.32 1.92 3.32
CA PHE A 7 10.03 2.89 2.48
C PHE A 7 9.11 4.07 2.07
N ALA A 8 8.11 4.38 2.90
CA ALA A 8 7.23 5.51 2.72
C ALA A 8 8.02 6.82 2.73
N GLY A 9 7.77 7.68 1.74
CA GLY A 9 8.44 8.98 1.61
C GLY A 9 9.00 9.30 0.23
N ASP A 10 8.70 8.49 -0.79
CA ASP A 10 9.05 8.82 -2.16
C ASP A 10 8.35 10.11 -2.61
N HIS A 11 9.09 10.98 -3.32
CA HIS A 11 8.62 12.31 -3.73
C HIS A 11 7.27 12.26 -4.45
N LYS A 12 7.01 11.21 -5.24
CA LYS A 12 5.77 11.03 -6.01
C LYS A 12 4.68 10.25 -5.27
N ALA A 13 4.96 9.68 -4.09
CA ALA A 13 4.01 8.86 -3.33
C ALA A 13 2.69 9.59 -3.03
N HIS A 14 2.76 10.90 -2.74
CA HIS A 14 1.59 11.73 -2.46
C HIS A 14 0.84 12.20 -3.71
N LEU A 15 1.46 12.10 -4.89
CA LEU A 15 0.90 12.54 -6.18
C LEU A 15 0.18 11.41 -6.93
N GLY A 16 0.26 10.18 -6.43
CA GLY A 16 -0.36 9.02 -7.04
C GLY A 16 -1.88 9.12 -7.13
N TYR A 17 -2.45 8.61 -8.22
CA TYR A 17 -3.89 8.63 -8.50
C TYR A 17 -4.73 7.99 -7.39
N TRP A 18 -4.21 6.94 -6.75
CA TRP A 18 -4.89 6.24 -5.65
C TRP A 18 -4.70 6.95 -4.29
N GLY A 19 -4.02 8.09 -4.25
CA GLY A 19 -3.62 8.80 -3.04
C GLY A 19 -2.43 8.14 -2.33
N PRO A 20 -2.02 8.68 -1.16
CA PRO A 20 -0.84 8.22 -0.43
C PRO A 20 -0.93 6.73 -0.01
N PRO A 21 0.18 5.96 -0.03
CA PRO A 21 0.21 4.60 0.48
C PRO A 21 -0.33 4.50 1.91
N THR A 22 -1.16 3.48 2.18
CA THR A 22 -1.70 3.19 3.52
C THR A 22 -1.36 1.78 3.99
N SER A 23 -0.74 0.99 3.12
CA SER A 23 -0.25 -0.35 3.41
C SER A 23 0.85 -0.35 4.47
N VAL A 24 0.97 -1.47 5.17
CA VAL A 24 2.05 -1.74 6.14
C VAL A 24 3.32 -2.19 5.42
N ALA A 25 3.17 -2.80 4.25
CA ALA A 25 4.28 -3.16 3.37
C ALA A 25 4.42 -2.16 2.23
N ASN A 26 5.63 -1.62 2.06
CA ASN A 26 6.07 -0.85 0.91
C ASN A 26 7.46 -1.38 0.51
N PHE A 27 7.67 -1.71 -0.77
CA PHE A 27 8.86 -2.44 -1.23
C PHE A 27 9.94 -1.51 -1.77
N CYS A 28 11.03 -2.09 -2.25
CA CYS A 28 12.15 -1.27 -2.67
C CYS A 28 11.90 -0.50 -3.98
N GLU A 29 10.95 -0.89 -4.82
CA GLU A 29 10.60 -0.12 -6.03
C GLU A 29 10.11 1.28 -5.64
N GLU A 30 10.48 2.32 -6.39
CA GLU A 30 10.05 3.69 -6.08
C GLU A 30 8.58 3.95 -6.44
N ASP A 31 7.81 4.48 -5.49
CA ASP A 31 6.37 4.73 -5.65
C ASP A 31 6.09 5.74 -6.77
N TYR A 32 5.25 5.34 -7.72
CA TYR A 32 4.79 6.12 -8.87
C TYR A 32 5.94 6.66 -9.74
N ALA A 33 7.09 5.98 -9.76
CA ALA A 33 8.28 6.44 -10.47
C ALA A 33 8.05 6.55 -11.98
N ILE A 34 7.39 5.54 -12.57
CA ILE A 34 7.10 5.43 -14.01
C ILE A 34 5.83 6.19 -14.41
N THR A 35 4.77 6.06 -13.62
CA THR A 35 3.45 6.64 -13.89
C THR A 35 2.72 6.95 -12.60
N LEU A 36 1.88 7.98 -12.60
CA LEU A 36 1.06 8.34 -11.42
C LEU A 36 -0.12 7.39 -11.19
N TYR A 37 -0.38 6.44 -12.09
CA TYR A 37 -1.50 5.50 -11.97
C TYR A 37 -1.16 4.16 -11.31
N ILE A 38 0.13 3.82 -11.22
CA ILE A 38 0.61 2.51 -10.73
C ILE A 38 1.69 2.78 -9.68
N GLY A 39 1.46 2.31 -8.46
CA GLY A 39 2.36 2.48 -7.32
C GLY A 39 3.75 1.90 -7.60
N GLU A 40 3.87 0.59 -7.72
CA GLU A 40 5.12 -0.08 -8.05
C GLU A 40 4.96 -0.79 -9.40
N PHE A 41 5.55 -0.23 -10.48
CA PHE A 41 5.28 -0.61 -11.86
C PHE A 41 5.72 -2.05 -12.18
N VAL A 42 6.96 -2.39 -11.86
CA VAL A 42 7.52 -3.72 -12.11
C VAL A 42 6.88 -4.74 -11.20
N ASN A 43 6.73 -4.43 -9.91
CA ASN A 43 6.06 -5.31 -8.95
C ASN A 43 4.61 -5.59 -9.36
N SER A 44 3.89 -4.60 -9.90
CA SER A 44 2.52 -4.80 -10.41
C SER A 44 2.47 -5.78 -11.59
N PHE A 45 3.29 -5.60 -12.62
CA PHE A 45 3.16 -6.42 -13.85
C PHE A 45 3.85 -7.77 -13.76
N THR A 46 4.85 -7.94 -12.90
CA THR A 46 5.47 -9.25 -12.65
C THR A 46 4.48 -10.27 -12.07
N ASN A 47 3.39 -9.80 -11.44
CA ASN A 47 2.29 -10.64 -10.97
C ASN A 47 1.49 -11.34 -12.08
N LEU A 48 1.61 -10.89 -13.34
CA LEU A 48 1.07 -11.63 -14.48
C LEU A 48 1.71 -13.02 -14.63
N ALA A 49 2.89 -13.26 -14.04
CA ALA A 49 3.50 -14.58 -13.97
C ALA A 49 2.60 -15.60 -13.23
N TYR A 50 1.98 -15.20 -12.11
CA TYR A 50 1.05 -16.06 -11.38
C TYR A 50 -0.19 -16.38 -12.22
N VAL A 51 -0.76 -15.37 -12.88
CA VAL A 51 -1.90 -15.52 -13.78
C VAL A 51 -1.55 -16.50 -14.91
N TYR A 52 -0.40 -16.30 -15.56
CA TYR A 52 0.09 -17.21 -16.60
C TYR A 52 0.21 -18.65 -16.08
N TRP A 53 0.86 -18.87 -14.93
CA TRP A 53 1.03 -20.21 -14.36
C TRP A 53 -0.29 -20.84 -13.90
N ALA A 54 -1.27 -20.04 -13.47
CA ALA A 54 -2.61 -20.52 -13.15
C ALA A 54 -3.32 -21.13 -14.35
N PHE A 55 -3.17 -20.57 -15.56
CA PHE A 55 -3.71 -21.16 -16.79
C PHE A 55 -2.80 -22.26 -17.36
N ARG A 56 -1.49 -22.04 -17.38
CA ARG A 56 -0.51 -22.94 -18.00
C ARG A 56 -0.46 -24.33 -17.37
N THR A 57 -0.90 -24.46 -16.12
CA THR A 57 -0.91 -25.72 -15.36
C THR A 57 -2.24 -26.47 -15.43
N LEU A 58 -3.23 -25.95 -16.15
CA LEU A 58 -4.45 -26.69 -16.47
C LEU A 58 -4.13 -27.86 -17.41
N LEU A 59 -4.77 -29.00 -17.17
CA LEU A 59 -4.70 -30.16 -18.05
C LEU A 59 -5.84 -30.12 -19.07
N PRO A 60 -5.74 -30.86 -20.20
CA PRO A 60 -6.80 -30.89 -21.19
C PRO A 60 -8.16 -31.24 -20.58
N GLY A 61 -9.17 -30.41 -20.81
CA GLY A 61 -10.53 -30.56 -20.28
C GLY A 61 -10.75 -29.94 -18.89
N GLU A 62 -9.72 -29.43 -18.23
CA GLU A 62 -9.87 -28.66 -16.99
C GLU A 62 -10.18 -27.18 -17.27
N SER A 63 -10.95 -26.57 -16.39
CA SER A 63 -11.15 -25.12 -16.36
C SER A 63 -10.66 -24.53 -15.05
N LEU A 64 -10.31 -23.24 -15.05
CA LEU A 64 -9.85 -22.53 -13.86
C LEU A 64 -10.83 -22.68 -12.68
N LEU A 65 -12.13 -22.54 -12.95
CA LEU A 65 -13.20 -22.63 -11.93
C LEU A 65 -13.33 -24.03 -11.31
N THR A 66 -12.87 -25.07 -12.00
CA THR A 66 -12.93 -26.46 -11.52
C THR A 66 -11.70 -26.91 -10.76
N GLN A 67 -10.61 -26.13 -10.80
CA GLN A 67 -9.31 -26.50 -10.24
C GLN A 67 -8.96 -25.53 -9.10
N PRO A 68 -9.20 -25.89 -7.82
CA PRO A 68 -9.05 -24.98 -6.69
C PRO A 68 -7.65 -24.38 -6.56
N SER A 69 -6.60 -25.19 -6.72
CA SER A 69 -5.20 -24.71 -6.66
C SER A 69 -4.85 -23.73 -7.79
N ASN A 70 -5.36 -23.95 -9.01
CA ASN A 70 -5.20 -23.01 -10.12
C ASN A 70 -5.98 -21.71 -9.88
N LEU A 71 -7.23 -21.80 -9.43
CA LEU A 71 -8.07 -20.64 -9.14
C LEU A 71 -7.45 -19.78 -8.04
N ALA A 72 -6.92 -20.41 -6.99
CA ALA A 72 -6.24 -19.71 -5.91
C ALA A 72 -4.95 -19.02 -6.41
N LEU A 73 -4.15 -19.69 -7.24
CA LEU A 73 -2.95 -19.06 -7.85
C LEU A 73 -3.31 -17.86 -8.74
N PHE A 74 -4.42 -17.94 -9.49
CA PHE A 74 -4.91 -16.81 -10.27
C PHE A 74 -5.23 -15.60 -9.36
N PHE A 75 -5.90 -15.85 -8.24
CA PHE A 75 -6.21 -14.78 -7.28
C PHE A 75 -4.96 -14.20 -6.58
N VAL A 76 -3.92 -15.00 -6.35
CA VAL A 76 -2.61 -14.46 -5.93
C VAL A 76 -2.11 -13.42 -6.92
N GLY A 77 -2.09 -13.76 -8.22
CA GLY A 77 -1.65 -12.80 -9.24
C GLY A 77 -2.52 -11.55 -9.32
N VAL A 78 -3.85 -11.69 -9.24
CA VAL A 78 -4.76 -10.54 -9.34
C VAL A 78 -4.67 -9.65 -8.11
N PHE A 79 -4.71 -10.21 -6.90
CA PHE A 79 -4.70 -9.42 -5.68
C PHE A 79 -3.34 -8.78 -5.42
N SER A 80 -2.24 -9.48 -5.71
CA SER A 80 -0.90 -8.89 -5.64
C SER A 80 -0.72 -7.77 -6.66
N LEU A 81 -1.18 -7.93 -7.91
CA LEU A 81 -1.17 -6.86 -8.90
C LEU A 81 -1.93 -5.63 -8.40
N VAL A 82 -3.15 -5.82 -7.89
CA VAL A 82 -3.98 -4.71 -7.38
C VAL A 82 -3.34 -4.03 -6.17
N PHE A 83 -2.68 -4.81 -5.30
CA PHE A 83 -1.95 -4.27 -4.17
C PHE A 83 -0.78 -3.39 -4.62
N HIS A 84 0.14 -3.89 -5.45
CA HIS A 84 1.28 -3.11 -5.93
C HIS A 84 0.86 -1.90 -6.79
N LEU A 85 -0.30 -1.98 -7.43
CA LEU A 85 -0.86 -0.87 -8.19
C LEU A 85 -1.36 0.27 -7.28
N THR A 86 -1.92 -0.04 -6.11
CA THR A 86 -2.65 0.92 -5.26
C THR A 86 -1.98 1.25 -3.93
N LEU A 87 -1.13 0.36 -3.42
CA LEU A 87 -0.42 0.41 -2.14
C LEU A 87 -1.33 0.66 -0.93
N LYS A 88 -2.55 0.12 -0.96
CA LYS A 88 -3.53 0.25 0.14
C LYS A 88 -3.53 -0.94 1.07
N TYR A 89 -3.84 -0.68 2.32
CA TYR A 89 -3.92 -1.72 3.34
C TYR A 89 -4.94 -2.81 2.99
N GLU A 90 -6.12 -2.43 2.50
CA GLU A 90 -7.18 -3.37 2.14
C GLU A 90 -6.75 -4.28 1.00
N THR A 91 -6.06 -3.73 0.00
CA THR A 91 -5.54 -4.51 -1.13
C THR A 91 -4.35 -5.36 -0.73
N GLN A 92 -3.50 -4.89 0.19
CA GLN A 92 -2.42 -5.69 0.78
C GLN A 92 -3.00 -6.91 1.51
N VAL A 93 -4.06 -6.73 2.30
CA VAL A 93 -4.73 -7.84 2.97
C VAL A 93 -5.29 -8.83 1.94
N CYS A 94 -5.88 -8.38 0.84
CA CYS A 94 -6.31 -9.28 -0.23
C CYS A 94 -5.15 -10.11 -0.79
N ASP A 95 -3.97 -9.51 -1.01
CA ASP A 95 -2.78 -10.23 -1.44
C ASP A 95 -2.32 -11.24 -0.39
N ASP A 96 -2.10 -10.80 0.85
CA ASP A 96 -1.68 -11.62 1.99
C ASP A 96 -2.58 -12.86 2.18
N LEU A 97 -3.90 -12.68 2.09
CA LEU A 97 -4.88 -13.76 2.29
C LEU A 97 -4.97 -14.70 1.08
N SER A 98 -4.70 -14.21 -0.13
CA SER A 98 -4.68 -15.04 -1.33
C SER A 98 -3.58 -16.11 -1.27
N MET A 99 -2.45 -15.78 -0.66
CA MET A 99 -1.34 -16.71 -0.43
C MET A 99 -1.74 -17.86 0.52
N PHE A 100 -2.55 -17.57 1.54
CA PHE A 100 -3.13 -18.62 2.39
C PHE A 100 -4.05 -19.52 1.59
N TRP A 101 -4.86 -18.96 0.69
CA TRP A 101 -5.80 -19.73 -0.10
C TRP A 101 -5.10 -20.74 -1.01
N VAL A 102 -4.05 -20.34 -1.73
CA VAL A 102 -3.31 -21.27 -2.61
C VAL A 102 -2.62 -22.38 -1.81
N CYS A 103 -2.03 -22.06 -0.66
CA CYS A 103 -1.43 -23.07 0.20
C CYS A 103 -2.49 -24.00 0.81
N ALA A 104 -3.63 -23.47 1.26
CA ALA A 104 -4.74 -24.25 1.79
C ALA A 104 -5.31 -25.21 0.74
N ALA A 105 -5.45 -24.77 -0.51
CA ALA A 105 -5.88 -25.63 -1.62
C ALA A 105 -4.90 -26.80 -1.84
N LEU A 106 -3.60 -26.52 -1.86
CA LEU A 106 -2.57 -27.56 -1.98
C LEU A 106 -2.54 -28.52 -0.79
N VAL A 107 -2.62 -28.01 0.45
CA VAL A 107 -2.70 -28.83 1.67
C VAL A 107 -3.94 -29.72 1.62
N TYR A 108 -5.10 -29.16 1.29
CA TYR A 108 -6.34 -29.92 1.15
C TYR A 108 -6.22 -31.05 0.12
N GLU A 109 -5.70 -30.74 -1.08
CA GLU A 109 -5.52 -31.74 -2.15
C GLU A 109 -4.55 -32.86 -1.75
N LEU A 110 -3.45 -32.55 -1.06
CA LEU A 110 -2.38 -33.50 -0.71
C LEU A 110 -2.67 -34.36 0.53
N TYR A 111 -3.34 -33.79 1.53
CA TYR A 111 -3.59 -34.46 2.81
C TYR A 111 -4.88 -35.27 2.82
N THR A 112 -5.89 -34.85 2.04
CA THR A 112 -7.18 -35.55 2.01
C THR A 112 -7.25 -36.70 1.01
N LEU A 113 -6.11 -37.09 0.42
CA LEU A 113 -6.04 -38.21 -0.53
C LEU A 113 -6.58 -39.51 0.09
N GLY A 114 -7.55 -40.12 -0.58
CA GLY A 114 -8.17 -41.37 -0.14
C GLY A 114 -9.17 -41.24 1.01
N TRP A 115 -9.43 -40.04 1.53
CA TRP A 115 -10.37 -39.85 2.63
C TRP A 115 -11.84 -39.91 2.16
N SER A 116 -12.73 -40.29 3.06
CA SER A 116 -14.18 -40.27 2.84
C SER A 116 -14.70 -38.84 2.66
N LYS A 117 -15.78 -38.64 1.90
CA LYS A 117 -16.36 -37.29 1.67
C LYS A 117 -16.63 -36.51 2.96
N PRO A 118 -17.18 -37.11 4.03
CA PRO A 118 -17.39 -36.40 5.30
C PRO A 118 -16.07 -35.96 5.94
N ALA A 119 -15.05 -36.81 5.96
CA ALA A 119 -13.74 -36.46 6.51
C ALA A 119 -13.06 -35.33 5.72
N LYS A 120 -13.18 -35.34 4.39
CA LYS A 120 -12.72 -34.25 3.52
C LYS A 120 -13.41 -32.93 3.85
N LEU A 121 -14.75 -32.97 3.99
CA LEU A 121 -15.52 -31.77 4.31
C LEU A 121 -15.15 -31.24 5.69
N ALA A 122 -15.05 -32.10 6.71
CA ALA A 122 -14.64 -31.71 8.05
C ALA A 122 -13.25 -31.06 8.06
N PHE A 123 -12.26 -31.66 7.40
CA PHE A 123 -10.92 -31.09 7.29
C PHE A 123 -10.91 -29.73 6.59
N GLY A 124 -11.62 -29.61 5.46
CA GLY A 124 -11.74 -28.34 4.74
C GLY A 124 -12.40 -27.26 5.59
N SER A 125 -13.46 -27.59 6.32
CA SER A 125 -14.15 -26.66 7.22
C SER A 125 -13.27 -26.21 8.37
N ILE A 126 -12.53 -27.13 9.01
CA ILE A 126 -11.60 -26.79 10.09
C ILE A 126 -10.46 -25.90 9.58
N LEU A 127 -9.83 -26.27 8.46
CA LEU A 127 -8.76 -25.48 7.85
C LEU A 127 -9.24 -24.07 7.50
N THR A 128 -10.43 -23.96 6.92
CA THR A 128 -11.05 -22.66 6.60
C THR A 128 -11.35 -21.84 7.85
N ALA A 129 -11.89 -22.46 8.91
CA ALA A 129 -12.18 -21.76 10.16
C ALA A 129 -10.90 -21.24 10.83
N VAL A 130 -9.86 -22.07 10.92
CA VAL A 130 -8.56 -21.71 11.51
C VAL A 130 -7.92 -20.56 10.73
N LEU A 131 -7.83 -20.68 9.41
CA LEU A 131 -7.25 -19.62 8.58
C LEU A 131 -8.12 -18.35 8.60
N GLY A 132 -9.45 -18.48 8.69
CA GLY A 132 -10.35 -17.34 8.84
C GLY A 132 -10.12 -16.56 10.12
N VAL A 133 -9.91 -17.25 11.25
CA VAL A 133 -9.55 -16.61 12.53
C VAL A 133 -8.19 -15.91 12.42
N ILE A 134 -7.17 -16.60 11.91
CA ILE A 134 -5.84 -15.99 11.71
C ILE A 134 -5.92 -14.76 10.80
N SER A 135 -6.70 -14.84 9.73
CA SER A 135 -6.92 -13.73 8.78
C SER A 135 -7.60 -12.54 9.44
N ALA A 136 -8.60 -12.77 10.29
CA ALA A 136 -9.26 -11.70 11.04
C ALA A 136 -8.32 -11.01 12.03
N TYR A 137 -7.46 -11.77 12.71
CA TYR A 137 -6.42 -11.19 13.57
C TYR A 137 -5.35 -10.44 12.76
N HIS A 138 -4.91 -10.99 11.62
CA HIS A 138 -3.96 -10.33 10.72
C HIS A 138 -4.49 -8.96 10.26
N TYR A 139 -5.76 -8.91 9.86
CA TYR A 139 -6.45 -7.67 9.50
C TYR A 139 -6.58 -6.69 10.68
N ALA A 140 -6.91 -7.18 11.87
CA ALA A 140 -7.14 -6.31 13.03
C ALA A 140 -5.84 -5.75 13.62
N LEU A 141 -4.74 -6.50 13.53
CA LEU A 141 -3.47 -6.13 14.17
C LEU A 141 -2.62 -5.16 13.33
N HIS A 142 -2.91 -4.98 12.04
CA HIS A 142 -2.09 -4.16 11.13
C HIS A 142 -0.59 -4.54 11.17
N GLN A 143 -0.28 -5.84 11.19
CA GLN A 143 1.07 -6.35 11.41
C GLN A 143 1.39 -7.54 10.51
N LEU A 144 2.59 -7.59 9.91
CA LEU A 144 2.97 -8.60 8.91
C LEU A 144 3.47 -9.92 9.50
N TRP A 145 3.87 -9.97 10.77
CA TRP A 145 4.51 -11.15 11.35
C TRP A 145 3.56 -12.36 11.39
N LEU A 146 2.27 -12.15 11.65
CA LEU A 146 1.28 -13.22 11.73
C LEU A 146 1.04 -13.85 10.36
N HIS A 147 0.96 -13.02 9.31
CA HIS A 147 0.96 -13.49 7.93
C HIS A 147 2.19 -14.34 7.63
N ASN A 148 3.39 -13.80 7.86
CA ASN A 148 4.65 -14.47 7.53
C ASN A 148 4.79 -15.84 8.20
N ILE A 149 4.52 -15.94 9.51
CA ILE A 149 4.62 -17.21 10.25
C ILE A 149 3.62 -18.23 9.72
N THR A 150 2.38 -17.81 9.48
CA THR A 150 1.32 -18.69 8.97
C THR A 150 1.64 -19.20 7.57
N PHE A 151 2.11 -18.31 6.68
CA PHE A 151 2.50 -18.68 5.32
C PHE A 151 3.68 -19.66 5.32
N ILE A 152 4.71 -19.42 6.14
CA ILE A 152 5.85 -20.33 6.31
C ILE A 152 5.39 -21.70 6.81
N ALA A 153 4.48 -21.75 7.79
CA ALA A 153 3.94 -22.99 8.33
C ALA A 153 3.18 -23.79 7.25
N LEU A 154 2.34 -23.12 6.46
CA LEU A 154 1.59 -23.74 5.37
C LEU A 154 2.50 -24.28 4.26
N VAL A 155 3.48 -23.50 3.80
CA VAL A 155 4.47 -23.94 2.81
C VAL A 155 5.28 -25.12 3.35
N THR A 156 5.67 -25.08 4.63
CA THR A 156 6.41 -26.15 5.30
C THR A 156 5.60 -27.44 5.42
N ALA A 157 4.27 -27.37 5.52
CA ALA A 157 3.41 -28.55 5.48
C ALA A 157 3.33 -29.20 4.10
N ILE A 158 3.46 -28.43 3.01
CA ILE A 158 3.29 -28.93 1.64
C ILE A 158 4.47 -29.80 1.19
N TRP A 159 5.71 -29.30 1.30
CA TRP A 159 6.85 -29.94 0.64
C TRP A 159 7.19 -31.35 1.17
N PRO A 160 7.14 -31.66 2.49
CA PRO A 160 7.43 -33.01 2.98
C PRO A 160 6.37 -33.99 2.49
N ARG A 161 5.12 -33.55 2.44
CA ARG A 161 4.00 -34.36 1.96
C ARG A 161 4.14 -34.68 0.48
N VAL A 162 4.52 -33.71 -0.35
CA VAL A 162 4.81 -33.94 -1.77
C VAL A 162 5.94 -34.96 -1.95
N LEU A 163 7.05 -34.80 -1.23
CA LEU A 163 8.17 -35.75 -1.30
C LEU A 163 7.78 -37.17 -0.86
N TYR A 164 7.00 -37.28 0.22
CA TYR A 164 6.45 -38.57 0.67
C TYR A 164 5.60 -39.23 -0.42
N LEU A 165 4.69 -38.47 -1.06
CA LEU A 165 3.83 -39.00 -2.12
C LEU A 165 4.61 -39.36 -3.38
N ILE A 166 5.61 -38.56 -3.78
CA ILE A 166 6.52 -38.91 -4.88
C ILE A 166 7.24 -40.23 -4.57
N ARG A 167 7.74 -40.40 -3.34
CA ARG A 167 8.49 -41.59 -2.92
C ARG A 167 7.61 -42.85 -2.93
N THR A 168 6.35 -42.72 -2.52
CA THR A 168 5.44 -43.85 -2.31
C THR A 168 4.57 -44.19 -3.51
N ARG A 169 4.15 -43.21 -4.33
CA ARG A 169 3.22 -43.43 -5.45
C ARG A 169 3.88 -43.54 -6.82
N LEU A 170 5.08 -42.97 -7.00
CA LEU A 170 5.77 -42.97 -8.28
C LEU A 170 6.94 -43.95 -8.28
N GLN A 171 7.20 -44.57 -9.43
CA GLN A 171 8.32 -45.50 -9.63
C GLN A 171 9.08 -45.20 -10.92
N GLY A 172 10.29 -45.76 -11.04
CA GLY A 172 11.11 -45.68 -12.25
C GLY A 172 11.39 -44.26 -12.74
N GLU A 173 11.27 -44.07 -14.05
CA GLU A 173 11.54 -42.79 -14.72
C GLU A 173 10.57 -41.68 -14.29
N LYS A 174 9.28 -42.01 -14.09
CA LYS A 174 8.27 -41.04 -13.63
C LYS A 174 8.66 -40.44 -12.28
N LYS A 175 9.13 -41.26 -11.32
CA LYS A 175 9.62 -40.78 -10.02
C LYS A 175 10.78 -39.81 -10.19
N ARG A 176 11.77 -40.18 -11.00
CA ARG A 176 12.97 -39.36 -11.26
C ARG A 176 12.60 -38.02 -11.90
N TYR A 177 11.73 -38.04 -12.90
CA TYR A 177 11.25 -36.85 -13.59
C TYR A 177 10.52 -35.90 -12.63
N TRP A 178 9.49 -36.38 -11.91
CA TRP A 178 8.70 -35.51 -11.02
C TRP A 178 9.46 -35.05 -9.78
N THR A 179 10.44 -35.83 -9.31
CA THR A 179 11.39 -35.36 -8.28
C THR A 179 12.23 -34.20 -8.81
N LYS A 180 12.74 -34.29 -10.05
CA LYS A 180 13.49 -33.19 -10.68
C LYS A 180 12.62 -31.94 -10.84
N GLN A 181 11.39 -32.09 -11.34
CA GLN A 181 10.45 -30.96 -11.49
C GLN A 181 10.14 -30.30 -10.15
N PHE A 182 9.89 -31.08 -9.10
CA PHE A 182 9.64 -30.54 -7.76
C PHE A 182 10.86 -29.81 -7.19
N ARG A 183 12.07 -30.35 -7.41
CA ARG A 183 13.33 -29.69 -7.00
C ARG A 183 13.56 -28.37 -7.73
N VAL A 184 13.25 -28.29 -9.02
CA VAL A 184 13.31 -27.03 -9.78
C VAL A 184 12.37 -26.01 -9.16
N GLY A 185 11.11 -26.38 -8.89
CA GLY A 185 10.15 -25.50 -8.23
C GLY A 185 10.61 -25.04 -6.83
N GLY A 186 11.15 -25.96 -6.03
CA GLY A 186 11.71 -25.63 -4.71
C GLY A 186 12.92 -24.69 -4.78
N LEU A 187 13.79 -24.86 -5.77
CA LEU A 187 14.92 -23.95 -6.01
C LEU A 187 14.43 -22.55 -6.41
N CYS A 188 13.40 -22.46 -7.27
CA CYS A 188 12.78 -21.18 -7.60
C CYS A 188 12.22 -20.47 -6.37
N PHE A 189 11.50 -21.16 -5.48
CA PHE A 189 11.03 -20.57 -4.21
C PHE A 189 12.19 -20.08 -3.33
N LEU A 190 13.26 -20.87 -3.21
CA LEU A 190 14.43 -20.49 -2.41
C LEU A 190 15.14 -19.25 -2.99
N MET A 191 15.38 -19.23 -4.31
CA MET A 191 16.00 -18.08 -4.97
C MET A 191 15.10 -16.85 -4.87
N GLY A 192 13.79 -17.02 -5.02
CA GLY A 192 12.81 -15.97 -4.74
C GLY A 192 13.03 -15.40 -3.35
N PHE A 193 13.03 -16.25 -2.33
CA PHE A 193 13.15 -15.79 -0.94
C PHE A 193 14.46 -15.01 -0.72
N VAL A 194 15.56 -15.48 -1.33
CA VAL A 194 16.84 -14.77 -1.28
C VAL A 194 16.74 -13.38 -1.90
N VAL A 195 16.19 -13.23 -3.11
CA VAL A 195 16.06 -11.91 -3.73
C VAL A 195 15.09 -10.99 -2.96
N TRP A 196 14.03 -11.55 -2.37
CA TRP A 196 13.10 -10.82 -1.51
C TRP A 196 13.75 -10.31 -0.21
N VAL A 197 14.72 -11.05 0.35
CA VAL A 197 15.52 -10.61 1.50
C VAL A 197 16.48 -9.51 1.08
N ILE A 198 17.18 -9.67 -0.05
CA ILE A 198 18.15 -8.69 -0.56
C ILE A 198 17.44 -7.36 -0.89
N ASP A 199 16.27 -7.42 -1.53
CA ASP A 199 15.43 -6.27 -1.86
C ASP A 199 15.18 -5.37 -0.64
N GLY A 200 14.76 -5.98 0.48
CA GLY A 200 14.51 -5.25 1.72
C GLY A 200 15.78 -4.82 2.45
N ALA A 201 16.84 -5.64 2.43
CA ALA A 201 18.05 -5.38 3.22
C ALA A 201 19.01 -4.35 2.57
N TYR A 202 19.03 -4.28 1.24
CA TYR A 202 19.98 -3.45 0.48
C TYR A 202 19.28 -2.39 -0.38
N CYS A 203 18.07 -1.98 0.01
CA CYS A 203 17.25 -1.13 -0.85
C CYS A 203 17.90 0.20 -1.26
N GLY A 204 18.57 0.89 -0.33
CA GLY A 204 19.26 2.15 -0.64
C GLY A 204 20.31 2.00 -1.75
N ALA A 205 21.12 0.95 -1.68
CA ALA A 205 22.14 0.65 -2.69
C ALA A 205 21.51 0.24 -4.03
N LEU A 206 20.41 -0.53 -4.00
CA LEU A 206 19.66 -0.90 -5.21
C LEU A 206 19.10 0.34 -5.92
N ARG A 207 18.42 1.23 -5.17
CA ARG A 207 17.87 2.51 -5.70
C ARG A 207 18.96 3.41 -6.28
N GLU A 208 20.10 3.57 -5.60
CA GLU A 208 21.23 4.36 -6.11
C GLU A 208 21.82 3.78 -7.40
N THR A 209 21.97 2.46 -7.46
CA THR A 209 22.47 1.78 -8.66
C THR A 209 21.47 1.92 -9.81
N ARG A 210 20.16 1.80 -9.57
CA ARG A 210 19.11 2.01 -10.59
C ARG A 210 19.16 3.42 -11.20
N LYS A 211 19.41 4.45 -10.39
CA LYS A 211 19.59 5.83 -10.89
C LYS A 211 20.77 5.95 -11.86
N SER A 212 21.84 5.21 -11.62
CA SER A 212 23.03 5.20 -12.48
C SER A 212 22.82 4.41 -13.77
N LEU A 213 22.08 3.30 -13.72
CA LEU A 213 21.82 2.45 -14.88
C LEU A 213 20.77 3.03 -15.83
N GLY A 214 19.75 3.71 -15.30
CA GLY A 214 18.62 4.20 -16.08
C GLY A 214 17.71 3.09 -16.63
N ILE A 215 16.58 3.49 -17.20
CA ILE A 215 15.61 2.57 -17.82
C ILE A 215 16.07 2.24 -19.25
N PRO A 216 15.98 0.97 -19.71
CA PRO A 216 15.26 -0.15 -19.07
C PRO A 216 16.11 -1.02 -18.15
N LEU A 217 17.43 -0.82 -18.08
CA LEU A 217 18.33 -1.72 -17.34
C LEU A 217 18.07 -1.73 -15.83
N ALA A 218 17.59 -0.61 -15.27
CA ALA A 218 17.16 -0.49 -13.87
C ALA A 218 16.14 -1.56 -13.45
N PHE A 219 15.27 -2.03 -14.36
CA PHE A 219 14.27 -3.05 -14.06
C PHE A 219 14.88 -4.39 -13.64
N ALA A 220 16.12 -4.68 -14.06
CA ALA A 220 16.82 -5.89 -13.63
C ALA A 220 17.12 -5.90 -12.12
N LEU A 221 17.14 -4.73 -11.47
CA LEU A 221 17.39 -4.57 -10.04
C LEU A 221 16.11 -4.45 -9.21
N GLU A 222 14.93 -4.61 -9.80
CA GLU A 222 13.66 -4.72 -9.06
C GLU A 222 13.51 -6.15 -8.52
N LEU A 223 14.22 -6.42 -7.43
CA LEU A 223 14.37 -7.77 -6.87
C LEU A 223 13.06 -8.32 -6.32
N HIS A 224 12.16 -7.46 -5.83
CA HIS A 224 10.80 -7.87 -5.48
C HIS A 224 9.98 -8.33 -6.71
N GLY A 225 10.18 -7.73 -7.88
CA GLY A 225 9.59 -8.20 -9.13
C GLY A 225 10.10 -9.60 -9.53
N TRP A 226 11.39 -9.86 -9.31
CA TRP A 226 11.96 -11.21 -9.49
C TRP A 226 11.41 -12.23 -8.49
N TRP A 227 11.12 -11.81 -7.26
CA TRP A 227 10.41 -12.65 -6.28
C TRP A 227 9.10 -13.17 -6.87
N HIS A 228 8.23 -12.31 -7.41
CA HIS A 228 6.96 -12.72 -8.02
C HIS A 228 7.14 -13.76 -9.13
N ILE A 229 8.09 -13.53 -10.04
CA ILE A 229 8.35 -14.45 -11.15
C ILE A 229 8.81 -15.82 -10.63
N LEU A 230 9.75 -15.83 -9.69
CA LEU A 230 10.35 -17.06 -9.16
C LEU A 230 9.38 -17.87 -8.30
N THR A 231 8.58 -17.22 -7.46
CA THR A 231 7.54 -17.90 -6.67
C THR A 231 6.38 -18.35 -7.53
N ALA A 232 6.00 -17.62 -8.58
CA ALA A 232 5.01 -18.09 -9.56
C ALA A 232 5.46 -19.35 -10.28
N LEU A 233 6.73 -19.39 -10.71
CA LEU A 233 7.37 -20.59 -11.26
C LEU A 233 7.33 -21.75 -10.24
N GLY A 234 7.76 -21.49 -9.01
CA GLY A 234 7.76 -22.47 -7.91
C GLY A 234 6.37 -23.07 -7.65
N ALA A 235 5.37 -22.20 -7.51
CA ALA A 235 3.97 -22.58 -7.30
C ALA A 235 3.44 -23.38 -8.49
N GLY A 236 3.73 -22.94 -9.72
CA GLY A 236 3.34 -23.63 -10.94
C GLY A 236 3.91 -25.06 -11.02
N TYR A 237 5.20 -25.25 -10.72
CA TYR A 237 5.78 -26.59 -10.63
C TYR A 237 5.16 -27.43 -9.51
N CYS A 238 4.90 -26.83 -8.34
CA CYS A 238 4.25 -27.52 -7.23
C CYS A 238 2.85 -28.00 -7.62
N ILE A 239 2.02 -27.16 -8.24
CA ILE A 239 0.66 -27.52 -8.71
C ILE A 239 0.73 -28.66 -9.72
N ARG A 240 1.64 -28.59 -10.71
CA ARG A 240 1.79 -29.67 -11.71
C ARG A 240 2.13 -31.01 -11.06
N VAL A 241 3.06 -31.00 -10.11
CA VAL A 241 3.44 -32.21 -9.35
C VAL A 241 2.26 -32.72 -8.53
N THR A 242 1.55 -31.83 -7.82
CA THR A 242 0.37 -32.18 -7.02
C THR A 242 -0.70 -32.84 -7.87
N LYS A 243 -1.05 -32.29 -9.04
CA LYS A 243 -2.05 -32.87 -9.95
C LYS A 243 -1.71 -34.31 -10.34
N VAL A 244 -0.46 -34.59 -10.67
CA VAL A 244 -0.04 -35.95 -11.05
C VAL A 244 -0.15 -36.92 -9.86
N LEU A 245 0.18 -36.45 -8.66
CA LEU A 245 0.12 -37.26 -7.45
C LEU A 245 -1.33 -37.52 -7.00
N THR A 246 -2.25 -36.61 -7.29
CA THR A 246 -3.66 -36.68 -6.89
C THR A 246 -4.54 -37.39 -7.94
N GLN A 247 -4.22 -37.27 -9.23
CA GLN A 247 -4.95 -37.93 -10.34
C GLN A 247 -4.84 -39.46 -10.36
N ALA A 248 -3.79 -40.04 -9.76
CA ALA A 248 -3.62 -41.49 -9.65
C ALA A 248 -4.74 -42.22 -8.86
N HIS A 249 -5.76 -41.50 -8.38
CA HIS A 249 -6.95 -42.04 -7.70
C HIS A 249 -8.28 -41.68 -8.37
N ALA A 250 -8.26 -40.91 -9.46
CA ALA A 250 -9.46 -40.53 -10.17
C ALA A 250 -9.88 -41.65 -11.15
N SER A 251 -10.78 -42.53 -10.69
CA SER A 251 -11.59 -43.34 -11.61
C SER A 251 -12.31 -42.42 -12.60
N PRO A 252 -12.41 -42.76 -13.90
CA PRO A 252 -12.95 -41.86 -14.91
C PRO A 252 -14.42 -41.57 -14.60
N ARG A 253 -14.71 -40.35 -14.12
CA ARG A 253 -16.07 -39.89 -13.87
C ARG A 253 -16.56 -39.00 -14.99
N THR A 254 -17.43 -39.61 -15.79
CA THR A 254 -18.52 -38.98 -16.54
C THR A 254 -19.28 -37.97 -15.68
N GLY A 255 -19.57 -36.80 -16.26
CA GLY A 255 -20.87 -36.13 -16.12
C GLY A 255 -21.13 -35.33 -14.83
N ARG A 256 -21.28 -34.02 -15.04
CA ARG A 256 -22.11 -33.05 -14.30
C ARG A 256 -21.67 -32.66 -12.88
N SER A 257 -21.15 -31.44 -12.80
CA SER A 257 -20.87 -30.73 -11.54
C SER A 257 -21.74 -29.47 -11.43
N HIS A 258 -22.96 -29.62 -10.92
CA HIS A 258 -23.85 -28.49 -10.54
C HIS A 258 -23.61 -27.98 -9.11
N ALA A 259 -22.48 -28.30 -8.48
CA ALA A 259 -22.26 -28.02 -7.05
C ALA A 259 -21.38 -26.79 -6.75
N VAL A 260 -20.74 -26.16 -7.75
CA VAL A 260 -19.84 -25.01 -7.53
C VAL A 260 -20.59 -23.66 -7.57
N ALA A 261 -21.81 -23.64 -8.12
CA ALA A 261 -22.64 -22.43 -8.18
C ALA A 261 -23.18 -21.97 -6.80
N SER A 262 -23.31 -22.87 -5.82
CA SER A 262 -23.90 -22.54 -4.52
C SER A 262 -22.95 -21.88 -3.52
N LEU A 263 -21.63 -21.89 -3.75
CA LEU A 263 -20.67 -21.23 -2.86
C LEU A 263 -20.38 -19.77 -3.28
N MET A 264 -20.51 -19.47 -4.57
CA MET A 264 -20.37 -18.09 -5.10
C MET A 264 -21.63 -17.24 -4.85
N LEU A 265 -22.80 -17.85 -4.65
CA LEU A 265 -24.01 -17.13 -4.26
C LEU A 265 -23.98 -16.67 -2.80
N SER A 266 -23.26 -17.39 -1.93
CA SER A 266 -23.10 -17.03 -0.52
C SER A 266 -22.17 -15.83 -0.33
N LEU A 267 -21.19 -15.62 -1.21
CA LEU A 267 -20.34 -14.41 -1.18
C LEU A 267 -21.07 -13.18 -1.74
N ALA A 268 -21.97 -13.36 -2.72
CA ALA A 268 -22.86 -12.31 -3.20
C ALA A 268 -23.96 -11.91 -2.18
N LEU A 269 -24.31 -12.82 -1.25
CA LEU A 269 -25.25 -12.55 -0.16
C LEU A 269 -24.58 -11.92 1.07
N VAL A 270 -23.31 -12.20 1.35
CA VAL A 270 -22.54 -11.52 2.41
C VAL A 270 -22.16 -10.09 2.00
N LEU A 271 -22.04 -9.81 0.70
CA LEU A 271 -21.87 -8.44 0.16
C LEU A 271 -23.20 -7.68 -0.01
N ARG A 272 -24.35 -8.30 0.28
CA ARG A 272 -25.64 -7.62 0.46
C ARG A 272 -25.90 -7.34 1.94
N GLN A 273 -25.07 -6.51 2.55
CA GLN A 273 -25.58 -5.73 3.66
C GLN A 273 -26.58 -4.71 3.10
N PRO A 274 -27.76 -4.51 3.73
CA PRO A 274 -28.50 -3.29 3.46
C PRO A 274 -27.57 -2.14 3.84
N ARG A 275 -27.19 -1.31 2.87
CA ARG A 275 -26.60 -0.01 3.15
C ARG A 275 -27.56 0.70 4.11
N ARG A 276 -27.27 0.66 5.40
CA ARG A 276 -27.73 1.71 6.31
C ARG A 276 -27.08 2.96 5.76
N GLN A 277 -27.84 3.74 5.00
CA GLN A 277 -27.47 5.12 4.76
C GLN A 277 -27.21 5.71 6.15
N PRO A 278 -26.00 6.22 6.43
CA PRO A 278 -25.87 7.10 7.58
C PRO A 278 -26.91 8.19 7.36
N LYS A 279 -27.81 8.40 8.33
CA LYS A 279 -28.64 9.61 8.33
C LYS A 279 -27.65 10.75 8.17
N ARG A 280 -27.62 11.38 6.99
CA ARG A 280 -26.96 12.66 6.79
C ARG A 280 -27.63 13.59 7.78
N LEU A 281 -27.01 13.79 8.95
CA LEU A 281 -27.01 15.09 9.55
C LEU A 281 -26.41 15.98 8.48
N ALA A 282 -27.28 16.70 7.77
CA ALA A 282 -26.84 17.76 6.90
C ALA A 282 -25.90 18.62 7.74
N PRO A 283 -24.60 18.75 7.36
CA PRO A 283 -23.83 19.81 7.96
C PRO A 283 -24.61 21.08 7.64
N LYS A 284 -25.09 21.78 8.67
CA LYS A 284 -25.46 23.19 8.55
C LYS A 284 -24.18 23.97 8.30
N HIS A 285 -23.49 23.70 7.20
CA HIS A 285 -22.45 24.56 6.69
C HIS A 285 -23.16 25.68 5.95
N LEU A 286 -23.00 26.89 6.49
CA LEU A 286 -23.02 28.14 5.74
C LEU A 286 -22.11 27.97 4.50
N GLN A 287 -22.64 27.45 3.41
CA GLN A 287 -22.14 27.76 2.08
C GLN A 287 -23.27 28.45 1.35
N SER A 288 -23.38 29.76 1.57
CA SER A 288 -24.05 30.59 0.58
C SER A 288 -23.26 30.41 -0.73
N LYS A 289 -23.96 29.99 -1.78
CA LYS A 289 -23.40 29.98 -3.14
C LYS A 289 -23.08 31.43 -3.51
N ARG A 290 -21.88 31.92 -3.18
CA ARG A 290 -21.34 33.17 -3.72
C ARG A 290 -21.00 32.92 -5.19
N ASN A 291 -21.63 33.69 -6.09
CA ASN A 291 -21.25 33.75 -7.50
C ASN A 291 -19.82 34.28 -7.60
N TYR A 292 -18.84 33.38 -7.79
CA TYR A 292 -17.46 33.76 -8.04
C TYR A 292 -17.26 33.96 -9.54
N ARG A 293 -16.85 35.16 -9.96
CA ARG A 293 -16.39 35.44 -11.33
C ARG A 293 -15.03 34.77 -11.51
N ILE A 294 -14.86 34.07 -12.64
CA ILE A 294 -13.57 33.49 -13.03
C ILE A 294 -12.65 34.65 -13.44
N SER A 295 -11.55 34.84 -12.72
CA SER A 295 -10.51 35.81 -13.05
C SER A 295 -9.75 35.31 -14.28
N GLU A 296 -9.73 36.09 -15.38
CA GLU A 296 -9.02 35.73 -16.62
C GLU A 296 -7.47 35.79 -16.47
N ARG A 297 -6.94 36.12 -15.29
CA ARG A 297 -5.50 36.34 -15.04
C ARG A 297 -4.74 35.10 -14.53
N THR A 298 -5.39 33.97 -14.25
CA THR A 298 -4.81 32.90 -13.41
C THR A 298 -4.82 31.50 -14.06
N PRO A 299 -4.07 31.25 -15.17
CA PRO A 299 -3.99 29.92 -15.77
C PRO A 299 -3.17 28.89 -14.95
N PHE A 300 -2.63 29.25 -13.78
CA PHE A 300 -1.69 28.43 -13.00
C PHE A 300 -2.25 27.84 -11.69
N ARG A 301 -3.55 27.94 -11.41
CA ARG A 301 -4.14 27.49 -10.12
C ARG A 301 -5.38 26.64 -10.31
N PHE A 302 -5.54 25.65 -9.44
CA PHE A 302 -6.80 24.92 -9.28
C PHE A 302 -7.83 25.83 -8.62
N ARG A 303 -9.06 25.82 -9.15
CA ARG A 303 -10.16 26.68 -8.70
C ARG A 303 -10.50 26.50 -7.21
N GLU A 304 -10.37 25.28 -6.71
CA GLU A 304 -10.64 24.90 -5.32
C GLU A 304 -9.62 25.49 -4.33
N PHE A 305 -8.46 25.91 -4.84
CA PHE A 305 -7.35 26.48 -4.07
C PHE A 305 -7.04 27.92 -4.47
N ASP A 306 -7.96 28.61 -5.15
CA ASP A 306 -7.78 30.02 -5.49
C ASP A 306 -8.06 30.91 -4.28
N LEU A 307 -6.99 31.53 -3.79
CA LEU A 307 -6.99 32.44 -2.64
C LEU A 307 -6.74 33.89 -3.08
N GLU A 308 -6.96 34.21 -4.36
CA GLU A 308 -6.81 35.59 -4.85
C GLU A 308 -7.66 36.57 -4.03
N GLY A 309 -7.00 37.64 -3.56
CA GLY A 309 -7.62 38.69 -2.75
C GLY A 309 -7.97 38.26 -1.33
N LYS A 310 -7.44 37.14 -0.83
CA LYS A 310 -7.63 36.66 0.55
C LYS A 310 -6.43 36.97 1.44
N VAL A 311 -6.68 37.25 2.72
CA VAL A 311 -5.65 37.68 3.67
C VAL A 311 -5.44 36.64 4.76
N PHE A 312 -4.19 36.25 4.98
CA PHE A 312 -3.80 35.23 5.94
C PHE A 312 -2.71 35.70 6.88
N VAL A 313 -2.75 35.18 8.11
CA VAL A 313 -1.67 35.30 9.09
C VAL A 313 -1.05 33.93 9.33
N VAL A 314 0.28 33.87 9.38
CA VAL A 314 1.04 32.66 9.70
C VAL A 314 2.01 32.96 10.84
N THR A 315 1.83 32.31 11.99
CA THR A 315 2.76 32.47 13.12
C THR A 315 3.97 31.54 12.97
N SER A 316 5.14 31.95 13.45
CA SER A 316 6.43 31.29 13.19
C SER A 316 6.78 31.18 11.70
N GLY A 317 6.35 32.16 10.90
CA GLY A 317 6.49 32.17 9.44
C GLY A 317 7.85 32.63 8.92
N ALA A 318 8.83 32.94 9.78
CA ALA A 318 10.12 33.46 9.34
C ALA A 318 11.00 32.41 8.62
N ARG A 319 10.73 31.11 8.83
CA ARG A 319 11.51 29.98 8.31
C ARG A 319 10.78 28.64 8.44
N GLY A 320 11.37 27.59 7.88
CA GLY A 320 10.95 26.20 8.10
C GLY A 320 9.50 25.94 7.71
N LEU A 321 8.78 25.15 8.51
CA LEU A 321 7.42 24.74 8.17
C LEU A 321 6.43 25.92 8.06
N GLY A 322 6.58 26.94 8.91
CA GLY A 322 5.74 28.14 8.84
C GLY A 322 5.92 28.89 7.51
N LEU A 323 7.17 29.03 7.06
CA LEU A 323 7.47 29.63 5.75
C LEU A 323 6.95 28.77 4.59
N ALA A 324 7.10 27.44 4.65
CA ALA A 324 6.58 26.55 3.61
C ALA A 324 5.05 26.62 3.47
N LEU A 325 4.33 26.77 4.59
CA LEU A 325 2.88 26.97 4.58
C LEU A 325 2.50 28.35 4.04
N ALA A 326 3.27 29.39 4.37
CA ALA A 326 3.10 30.72 3.80
C ALA A 326 3.34 30.72 2.29
N GLU A 327 4.34 29.97 1.82
CA GLU A 327 4.65 29.78 0.40
C GLU A 327 3.45 29.25 -0.38
N ALA A 328 2.83 28.17 0.11
CA ALA A 328 1.66 27.57 -0.53
C ALA A 328 0.47 28.54 -0.59
N LEU A 329 0.26 29.37 0.44
CA LEU A 329 -0.79 30.39 0.46
C LEU A 329 -0.55 31.50 -0.58
N ILE A 330 0.71 31.90 -0.80
CA ILE A 330 1.08 32.89 -1.82
C ILE A 330 0.95 32.30 -3.22
N GLU A 331 1.40 31.06 -3.42
CA GLU A 331 1.25 30.35 -4.70
C GLU A 331 -0.22 30.25 -5.10
N ALA A 332 -1.12 30.14 -4.13
CA ALA A 332 -2.58 30.20 -4.28
C ALA A 332 -3.17 31.61 -4.47
N GLY A 333 -2.39 32.68 -4.27
CA GLY A 333 -2.80 34.07 -4.50
C GLY A 333 -3.12 34.88 -3.25
N GLY A 334 -2.89 34.31 -2.07
CA GLY A 334 -3.14 34.96 -0.79
C GLY A 334 -2.13 36.08 -0.48
N GLN A 335 -2.61 37.07 0.27
CA GLN A 335 -1.80 38.07 0.96
C GLN A 335 -1.46 37.52 2.36
N VAL A 336 -0.19 37.24 2.62
CA VAL A 336 0.26 36.52 3.81
C VAL A 336 1.14 37.42 4.69
N TYR A 337 0.78 37.51 5.96
CA TYR A 337 1.55 38.15 7.02
C TYR A 337 2.20 37.08 7.91
N CYS A 338 3.52 36.99 7.88
CA CYS A 338 4.29 36.11 8.72
C CYS A 338 4.71 36.83 10.01
N LEU A 339 4.22 36.32 11.14
CA LEU A 339 4.49 36.84 12.47
C LEU A 339 5.49 35.92 13.17
N ASP A 340 6.63 36.46 13.60
CA ASP A 340 7.67 35.66 14.27
C ASP A 340 8.41 36.45 15.35
N GLN A 341 8.97 35.77 16.34
CA GLN A 341 9.76 36.39 17.41
C GLN A 341 11.17 36.79 16.96
N LEU A 342 11.66 36.22 15.85
CA LEU A 342 12.98 36.56 15.31
C LEU A 342 13.10 38.08 15.04
N PRO A 343 14.28 38.69 15.16
CA PRO A 343 14.44 40.10 14.83
C PRO A 343 14.27 40.37 13.33
N GLU A 344 14.73 39.44 12.51
CA GLU A 344 14.66 39.46 11.05
C GLU A 344 14.35 38.03 10.56
N PRO A 345 13.70 37.88 9.39
CA PRO A 345 13.41 36.57 8.84
C PRO A 345 14.67 35.91 8.25
N ASP A 346 14.60 34.60 7.99
CA ASP A 346 15.73 33.88 7.38
C ASP A 346 15.94 34.29 5.92
N LYS A 347 17.13 34.05 5.35
CA LYS A 347 17.46 34.37 3.94
C LYS A 347 16.50 33.70 2.96
N GLU A 348 15.99 32.51 3.32
CA GLU A 348 14.98 31.79 2.54
C GLU A 348 13.67 32.56 2.43
N PHE A 349 13.28 33.32 3.45
CA PHE A 349 12.09 34.16 3.41
C PHE A 349 12.19 35.22 2.30
N VAL A 350 13.35 35.86 2.21
CA VAL A 350 13.63 36.90 1.19
C VAL A 350 13.58 36.28 -0.21
N SER A 351 14.16 35.10 -0.40
CA SER A 351 14.13 34.43 -1.70
C SER A 351 12.71 34.01 -2.12
N VAL A 352 11.87 33.57 -1.16
CA VAL A 352 10.45 33.29 -1.38
C VAL A 352 9.69 34.56 -1.74
N GLN A 353 9.91 35.65 -1.00
CA GLN A 353 9.28 36.95 -1.23
C GLN A 353 9.58 37.48 -2.64
N GLU A 354 10.84 37.43 -3.08
CA GLU A 354 11.28 37.86 -4.41
C GLU A 354 10.72 36.97 -5.53
N ARG A 355 10.78 35.64 -5.36
CA ARG A 355 10.37 34.66 -6.38
C ARG A 355 8.86 34.64 -6.61
N LEU A 356 8.06 34.79 -5.56
CA LEU A 356 6.61 34.52 -5.62
C LEU A 356 5.75 35.77 -5.69
N GLY A 357 6.15 36.87 -5.02
CA GLY A 357 5.32 38.08 -4.91
C GLY A 357 4.92 38.69 -6.26
N LEU A 358 5.80 38.64 -7.26
CA LEU A 358 5.53 39.18 -8.60
C LEU A 358 4.78 38.22 -9.52
N ARG A 359 4.96 36.91 -9.34
CA ARG A 359 4.48 35.89 -10.28
C ARG A 359 3.04 35.45 -10.02
N TYR A 360 2.63 35.51 -8.76
CA TYR A 360 1.40 34.90 -8.27
C TYR A 360 0.37 35.95 -7.80
N GLY A 361 0.71 37.23 -7.72
CA GLY A 361 -0.21 38.29 -7.28
C GLY A 361 -0.61 38.23 -5.80
N GLY A 362 -0.12 37.21 -5.07
CA GLY A 362 -0.10 37.18 -3.61
C GLY A 362 1.06 38.02 -3.07
N GLY A 363 1.07 38.25 -1.76
CA GLY A 363 2.11 39.05 -1.10
C GLY A 363 2.61 38.36 0.15
N LEU A 364 3.87 38.59 0.49
CA LEU A 364 4.49 38.09 1.71
C LEU A 364 5.03 39.26 2.50
N LYS A 365 4.56 39.44 3.73
CA LYS A 365 5.02 40.49 4.66
C LYS A 365 5.51 39.84 5.94
N TYR A 366 6.49 40.47 6.56
CA TYR A 366 7.08 40.01 7.81
C TYR A 366 6.92 41.07 8.88
N ASP A 367 6.43 40.67 10.04
CA ASP A 367 6.40 41.50 11.24
C ASP A 367 6.97 40.73 12.43
N LYS A 368 7.84 41.40 13.19
CA LYS A 368 8.38 40.86 14.43
C LYS A 368 7.30 40.91 15.52
N VAL A 369 6.78 39.75 15.90
CA VAL A 369 5.75 39.61 16.93
C VAL A 369 6.02 38.37 17.78
N ASP A 370 6.07 38.56 19.09
CA ASP A 370 5.99 37.48 20.06
C ASP A 370 4.53 37.20 20.40
N VAL A 371 4.03 36.03 20.00
CA VAL A 371 2.62 35.63 20.22
C VAL A 371 2.23 35.52 21.70
N ARG A 372 3.18 35.56 22.62
CA ARG A 372 2.93 35.58 24.08
C ARG A 372 2.56 36.98 24.57
N GLU A 373 2.90 38.02 23.82
CA GLU A 373 2.60 39.40 24.15
C GLU A 373 1.23 39.80 23.59
N VAL A 374 0.16 39.31 24.23
CA VAL A 374 -1.23 39.42 23.76
C VAL A 374 -1.60 40.84 23.32
N GLY A 375 -1.26 41.87 24.11
CA GLY A 375 -1.60 43.25 23.76
C GLY A 375 -0.93 43.76 22.48
N ASN A 376 0.31 43.32 22.17
CA ASN A 376 0.97 43.67 20.92
C ASN A 376 0.41 42.84 19.76
N LEU A 377 0.10 41.56 19.99
CA LEU A 377 -0.51 40.69 19.00
C LEU A 377 -1.88 41.21 18.57
N ASP A 378 -2.75 41.59 19.52
CA ASP A 378 -4.08 42.13 19.23
C ASP A 378 -3.98 43.37 18.34
N ARG A 379 -3.08 44.30 18.67
CA ARG A 379 -2.83 45.49 17.86
C ARG A 379 -2.40 45.15 16.43
N VAL A 380 -1.45 44.23 16.25
CA VAL A 380 -0.97 43.85 14.91
C VAL A 380 -2.07 43.19 14.09
N ILE A 381 -2.88 42.33 14.71
CA ILE A 381 -4.02 41.70 14.02
C ILE A 381 -5.07 42.74 13.63
N GLU A 382 -5.37 43.70 14.52
CA GLU A 382 -6.28 44.83 14.22
C GLU A 382 -5.75 45.69 13.06
N GLU A 383 -4.45 46.00 13.04
CA GLU A 383 -3.82 46.77 11.95
C GLU A 383 -3.91 46.03 10.61
N ILE A 384 -3.65 44.72 10.58
CA ILE A 384 -3.78 43.88 9.37
C ILE A 384 -5.24 43.86 8.89
N ALA A 385 -6.18 43.62 9.80
CA ALA A 385 -7.60 43.56 9.49
C ALA A 385 -8.13 44.91 9.01
N ALA A 386 -7.68 46.02 9.60
CA ALA A 386 -8.05 47.37 9.19
C ALA A 386 -7.48 47.72 7.81
N HIS A 387 -6.22 47.35 7.53
CA HIS A 387 -5.55 47.63 6.26
C HIS A 387 -6.25 46.96 5.07
N HIS A 388 -6.75 45.73 5.24
CA HIS A 388 -7.42 44.98 4.17
C HIS A 388 -8.95 44.98 4.27
N SER A 389 -9.51 45.51 5.36
CA SER A 389 -10.93 45.36 5.73
C SER A 389 -11.41 43.91 5.81
N GLN A 390 -10.49 42.95 5.99
CA GLN A 390 -10.78 41.52 6.13
C GLN A 390 -9.56 40.77 6.70
N LEU A 391 -9.84 39.60 7.28
CA LEU A 391 -8.86 38.57 7.61
C LEU A 391 -9.53 37.20 7.37
N ASP A 392 -9.03 36.45 6.40
CA ASP A 392 -9.70 35.24 5.91
C ASP A 392 -9.18 33.96 6.54
N GLY A 393 -7.96 33.95 7.08
CA GLY A 393 -7.41 32.76 7.74
C GLY A 393 -6.20 32.98 8.62
N LEU A 394 -5.97 32.00 9.49
CA LEU A 394 -4.85 31.95 10.42
C LEU A 394 -4.23 30.54 10.40
N VAL A 395 -2.92 30.48 10.22
CA VAL A 395 -2.11 29.28 10.49
C VAL A 395 -1.33 29.51 11.78
N ALA A 396 -1.78 28.89 12.87
CA ALA A 396 -1.10 28.94 14.16
C ALA A 396 0.04 27.91 14.20
N ALA A 397 1.18 28.24 13.58
CA ALA A 397 2.34 27.34 13.46
C ALA A 397 3.46 27.61 14.48
N ALA A 398 3.35 28.66 15.30
CA ALA A 398 4.27 28.91 16.40
C ALA A 398 4.18 27.82 17.48
N GLY A 399 5.31 27.14 17.71
CA GLY A 399 5.43 26.13 18.75
C GLY A 399 6.87 26.02 19.24
N VAL A 400 7.03 25.81 20.54
CA VAL A 400 8.33 25.57 21.18
C VAL A 400 8.30 24.17 21.78
N GLN A 401 9.19 23.30 21.31
CA GLN A 401 9.34 21.97 21.88
C GLN A 401 10.59 21.90 22.76
N ASN A 402 10.43 21.34 23.95
CA ASN A 402 11.53 21.11 24.88
C ASN A 402 11.63 19.63 25.22
N VAL A 403 12.67 18.97 24.74
CA VAL A 403 12.89 17.54 24.95
C VAL A 403 13.76 17.35 26.20
N THR A 404 13.12 16.99 27.30
CA THR A 404 13.76 16.72 28.60
C THR A 404 12.97 15.67 29.37
N PRO A 405 13.59 14.86 30.25
CA PRO A 405 12.84 13.98 31.15
C PRO A 405 11.78 14.76 31.93
N ALA A 406 10.61 14.15 32.15
CA ALA A 406 9.46 14.81 32.78
C ALA A 406 9.80 15.40 34.17
N LEU A 407 10.62 14.68 34.96
CA LEU A 407 11.09 15.13 36.28
C LEU A 407 11.96 16.40 36.22
N ASN A 408 12.56 16.70 35.07
CA ASN A 408 13.44 17.85 34.86
C ASN A 408 12.71 19.03 34.17
N TYR A 409 11.40 18.93 34.00
CA TYR A 409 10.60 19.96 33.35
C TYR A 409 10.18 21.04 34.35
N THR A 410 10.81 22.22 34.28
CA THR A 410 10.55 23.30 35.25
C THR A 410 9.26 24.07 34.94
N PRO A 411 8.57 24.65 35.94
CA PRO A 411 7.38 25.49 35.72
C PRO A 411 7.63 26.71 34.83
N LYS A 412 8.88 27.21 34.77
CA LYS A 412 9.26 28.29 33.84
C LYS A 412 9.28 27.82 32.39
N ARG A 413 9.58 26.55 32.14
CA ARG A 413 9.60 25.94 30.80
C ARG A 413 8.20 25.59 30.29
N SER A 414 7.20 25.44 31.17
CA SER A 414 5.82 25.12 30.77
C SER A 414 4.99 26.32 30.34
N ARG A 415 5.49 27.54 30.61
CA ARG A 415 4.84 28.80 30.25
C ARG A 415 5.43 29.43 28.98
N ARG A 416 6.15 28.64 28.16
CA ARG A 416 6.94 29.13 27.03
C ARG A 416 6.24 29.03 25.70
#